data_AF-A9GY13-F1
#
_entry.id   AF-A9GY13-F1
#
_cell.length_a   1.000
_cell.length_b   1.000
_cell.length_c   1.000
_cell.angle_alpha   90.00
_cell.angle_beta   90.00
_cell.angle_gamma   90.00
#
_symmetry.space_group_name_H-M   'P 1'
#
loop_
_entity.id
_entity.type
_entity.pdbx_description
1 polymer ?
#
loop_
_entity_poly.entity_id
_entity_poly.type
_entity_poly.pdbx_seq_one_letter_code
_entity_poly.pdbx_strand_id
1 'polypeptide(L)'
;MLKSSRFFHFENFPASSSLALGAMLLLGTLHVSGCGDDGGETSGGTTGGQQTTSSSSGGGTPGSSSSSGADPGTTSASAGGGDGGSNPAGTGGADPAGTGGSDPAGTGGTGGAGTGGGGDGGSLPESGLPPAPGAGNVPKPAGAVGGFKVIDWAGFTGAVSYSFDDSNSSQISNYDALNGLGVPFTFYLQTGKQESNNAVWTRALMDGHELANHTQSHRDNDDGSDTDAATKFIRDKFGIEVYTMAAPNGSSVYTNIAKTRFMINRGVSNAVIAPRGNADPFTLPSYIPPANASASVMDAEITSARAAKGWRTFCIHGFSGGSDGAYNAFPLQSLLDHVKKTKDLGDMWIDSIVNVGAYWLGQKAIPVNGTASGSDTTWTWTLPAHFPPGKYVRVTVTGGTLKQNGAPLKWDPHGYYEVALDAKSVTLSP
;
A
#
# COMPACT_ATOMS: atom_id res chain seq x y z
N MET A 1 -19.35 -38.50 -17.99
CA MET A 1 -17.90 -38.47 -18.33
C MET A 1 -17.13 -38.11 -17.07
N LEU A 2 -16.14 -38.93 -16.72
CA LEU A 2 -15.46 -38.96 -15.41
C LEU A 2 -14.64 -37.68 -15.13
N LYS A 3 -14.74 -37.17 -13.91
CA LYS A 3 -13.80 -36.20 -13.32
C LYS A 3 -12.74 -36.99 -12.53
N SER A 4 -11.47 -36.86 -12.90
CA SER A 4 -10.33 -37.35 -12.10
C SER A 4 -9.75 -36.21 -11.28
N SER A 5 -9.91 -36.31 -9.96
CA SER A 5 -9.20 -35.49 -8.97
C SER A 5 -7.88 -36.18 -8.62
N ARG A 6 -6.75 -35.52 -8.84
CA ARG A 6 -5.44 -35.98 -8.33
C ARG A 6 -5.19 -35.34 -6.97
N PHE A 7 -5.20 -36.17 -5.94
CA PHE A 7 -4.73 -35.83 -4.59
C PHE A 7 -3.21 -35.87 -4.55
N PHE A 8 -2.58 -34.81 -4.05
CA PHE A 8 -1.18 -34.85 -3.62
C PHE A 8 -1.10 -35.37 -2.18
N HIS A 9 -0.40 -36.49 -2.00
CA HIS A 9 0.02 -37.02 -0.70
C HIS A 9 1.14 -36.13 -0.13
N PHE A 10 0.98 -35.67 1.10
CA PHE A 10 2.10 -35.21 1.93
C PHE A 10 2.47 -36.32 2.89
N GLU A 11 3.74 -36.74 2.82
CA GLU A 11 4.31 -37.73 3.72
C GLU A 11 4.64 -37.11 5.10
N ASN A 12 4.40 -37.93 6.12
CA ASN A 12 4.59 -37.67 7.53
C ASN A 12 6.08 -37.54 7.90
N PHE A 13 6.43 -36.57 8.75
CA PHE A 13 7.63 -36.62 9.59
C PHE A 13 7.24 -36.95 11.04
N PRO A 14 7.99 -37.81 11.75
CA PRO A 14 7.60 -38.29 13.06
C PRO A 14 7.97 -37.32 14.19
N ALA A 15 7.07 -37.27 15.18
CA ALA A 15 7.30 -36.71 16.50
C ALA A 15 8.30 -37.57 17.29
N SER A 16 9.14 -36.95 18.11
CA SER A 16 9.87 -37.63 19.18
C SER A 16 10.19 -36.69 20.35
N SER A 17 9.50 -36.98 21.47
CA SER A 17 10.08 -37.20 22.80
C SER A 17 10.57 -36.01 23.63
N SER A 18 9.73 -35.69 24.61
CA SER A 18 10.02 -35.00 25.87
C SER A 18 11.14 -35.67 26.68
N LEU A 19 12.00 -34.85 27.30
CA LEU A 19 12.72 -35.20 28.53
C LEU A 19 12.79 -33.96 29.42
N ALA A 20 12.15 -34.06 30.58
CA ALA A 20 12.27 -33.13 31.69
C ALA A 20 13.47 -33.51 32.56
N LEU A 21 14.25 -32.53 33.02
CA LEU A 21 14.65 -32.31 34.42
C LEU A 21 15.71 -31.20 34.50
N GLY A 22 15.67 -30.41 35.59
CA GLY A 22 16.87 -29.81 36.15
C GLY A 22 16.88 -28.28 36.23
N ALA A 23 16.29 -27.74 37.29
CA ALA A 23 16.58 -26.39 37.76
C ALA A 23 18.06 -26.28 38.19
N MET A 24 18.75 -25.22 37.79
CA MET A 24 19.96 -24.76 38.47
C MET A 24 19.99 -23.23 38.50
N LEU A 25 19.90 -22.73 39.72
CA LEU A 25 20.03 -21.34 40.14
C LEU A 25 21.52 -20.97 40.07
N LEU A 26 21.90 -19.88 39.40
CA LEU A 26 23.20 -19.24 39.62
C LEU A 26 23.05 -17.72 39.58
N LEU A 27 23.34 -17.09 40.72
CA LEU A 27 23.52 -15.65 40.89
C LEU A 27 24.78 -15.20 40.14
N GLY A 28 24.70 -14.02 39.51
CA GLY A 28 25.84 -13.30 38.98
C GLY A 28 25.55 -11.80 38.92
N THR A 29 25.85 -11.10 40.02
CA THR A 29 26.00 -9.64 40.09
C THR A 29 27.23 -9.18 39.32
N LEU A 30 27.14 -8.11 38.50
CA LEU A 30 28.27 -7.16 38.35
C LEU A 30 27.87 -5.80 37.71
N HIS A 31 28.03 -4.75 38.53
CA HIS A 31 28.58 -3.41 38.26
C HIS A 31 28.10 -2.55 37.09
N VAL A 32 27.37 -1.49 37.44
CA VAL A 32 27.33 -0.21 36.71
C VAL A 32 28.13 0.81 37.52
N SER A 33 29.28 1.23 37.01
CA SER A 33 30.03 2.37 37.54
C SER A 33 29.51 3.66 36.90
N GLY A 34 29.09 4.59 37.74
CA GLY A 34 28.90 5.99 37.39
C GLY A 34 30.21 6.77 37.52
N CYS A 35 30.22 7.94 36.88
CA CYS A 35 31.00 9.10 37.31
C CYS A 35 30.03 10.30 37.31
N GLY A 36 29.79 10.86 38.51
CA GLY A 36 29.43 12.28 38.65
C GLY A 36 30.68 13.15 38.48
N ASP A 37 30.70 14.44 38.74
CA ASP A 37 29.71 15.42 39.22
C ASP A 37 30.35 16.81 38.98
N ASP A 38 29.67 17.87 39.44
CA ASP A 38 30.15 19.24 39.70
C ASP A 38 30.06 20.18 38.49
N GLY A 39 29.16 21.18 38.45
CA GLY A 39 28.87 22.25 39.42
C GLY A 39 29.15 23.58 38.67
N GLY A 40 28.51 24.73 38.84
CA GLY A 40 27.39 25.21 39.62
C GLY A 40 27.07 26.64 39.11
N GLU A 41 25.95 27.18 39.61
CA GLU A 41 25.69 28.60 39.91
C GLU A 41 25.65 29.72 38.82
N THR A 42 24.42 30.23 38.66
CA THR A 42 23.98 31.64 38.80
C THR A 42 24.23 32.72 37.74
N SER A 43 23.10 33.40 37.43
CA SER A 43 22.93 34.78 36.96
C SER A 43 23.50 35.11 35.57
N GLY A 44 22.91 35.96 34.73
CA GLY A 44 21.81 36.90 34.81
C GLY A 44 22.00 37.86 33.63
N GLY A 45 20.91 38.37 33.06
CA GLY A 45 20.89 39.68 32.41
C GLY A 45 21.40 39.84 30.97
N THR A 46 20.45 40.23 30.12
CA THR A 46 20.49 41.42 29.24
C THR A 46 21.26 41.47 27.91
N THR A 47 20.47 41.81 26.89
CA THR A 47 20.65 42.84 25.82
C THR A 47 21.50 42.60 24.59
N GLY A 48 20.88 42.94 23.44
CA GLY A 48 21.49 43.52 22.23
C GLY A 48 22.16 42.50 21.32
N GLY A 49 22.10 42.55 19.99
CA GLY A 49 21.68 43.61 19.08
C GLY A 49 22.39 43.32 17.74
N GLN A 50 21.60 43.12 16.69
CA GLN A 50 21.75 43.60 15.32
C GLN A 50 23.16 43.93 14.75
N GLN A 51 23.48 43.38 13.57
CA GLN A 51 24.01 44.06 12.35
C GLN A 51 24.36 42.96 11.31
N THR A 52 23.66 42.83 10.18
CA THR A 52 23.84 43.54 8.89
C THR A 52 25.28 43.61 8.38
N THR A 53 25.55 42.96 7.24
CA THR A 53 26.17 43.61 6.07
C THR A 53 25.85 42.84 4.78
N SER A 54 25.21 43.56 3.88
CA SER A 54 25.11 43.31 2.44
C SER A 54 26.38 43.78 1.74
N SER A 55 26.81 43.09 0.68
CA SER A 55 27.45 43.77 -0.46
C SER A 55 27.40 42.94 -1.74
N SER A 56 26.74 43.56 -2.72
CA SER A 56 26.63 43.27 -4.14
C SER A 56 27.84 43.74 -4.94
N SER A 57 28.14 43.08 -6.05
CA SER A 57 28.61 43.62 -7.36
C SER A 57 29.16 42.42 -8.18
N GLY A 58 28.99 42.27 -9.49
CA GLY A 58 28.45 43.13 -10.54
C GLY A 58 29.33 43.01 -11.80
N GLY A 59 28.82 42.35 -12.85
CA GLY A 59 29.03 42.70 -14.27
C GLY A 59 30.27 42.19 -15.04
N GLY A 60 30.03 41.72 -16.28
CA GLY A 60 30.90 42.04 -17.44
C GLY A 60 31.46 40.90 -18.30
N THR A 61 30.81 40.63 -19.44
CA THR A 61 31.17 39.88 -20.68
C THR A 61 32.32 40.55 -21.49
N PRO A 62 32.75 40.17 -22.73
CA PRO A 62 32.59 38.97 -23.61
C PRO A 62 33.86 38.53 -24.44
N GLY A 63 33.75 37.49 -25.29
CA GLY A 63 34.57 37.24 -26.52
C GLY A 63 35.24 35.84 -26.61
N SER A 64 34.78 34.88 -27.43
CA SER A 64 34.97 34.65 -28.88
C SER A 64 36.33 34.06 -29.30
N SER A 65 36.35 32.81 -29.82
CA SER A 65 36.97 32.44 -31.13
C SER A 65 36.92 30.91 -31.44
N SER A 66 36.20 30.57 -32.51
CA SER A 66 36.48 29.64 -33.65
C SER A 66 37.49 28.47 -33.57
N SER A 67 37.06 27.30 -34.09
CA SER A 67 37.72 26.47 -35.17
C SER A 67 36.89 25.18 -35.36
N SER A 68 36.21 24.94 -36.49
CA SER A 68 36.65 24.39 -37.79
C SER A 68 37.15 22.93 -37.76
N GLY A 69 36.44 22.03 -38.46
CA GLY A 69 36.91 20.69 -38.80
C GLY A 69 35.83 19.81 -39.41
N ALA A 70 35.70 19.85 -40.74
CA ALA A 70 34.95 18.90 -41.56
C ALA A 70 35.92 17.90 -42.19
N ASP A 71 35.57 16.61 -42.29
CA ASP A 71 35.88 15.70 -43.41
C ASP A 71 35.16 14.33 -43.23
N PRO A 72 35.19 13.35 -44.18
CA PRO A 72 34.16 13.17 -45.20
C PRO A 72 33.49 11.78 -45.16
N GLY A 73 32.48 11.60 -46.02
CA GLY A 73 31.77 10.34 -46.20
C GLY A 73 32.55 9.26 -46.95
N THR A 74 32.04 8.03 -46.87
CA THR A 74 32.22 7.00 -47.89
C THR A 74 30.92 6.24 -48.12
N THR A 75 30.56 6.22 -49.39
CA THR A 75 29.52 5.43 -50.04
C THR A 75 30.03 4.01 -50.32
N SER A 76 29.17 3.00 -50.18
CA SER A 76 29.22 1.82 -51.04
C SER A 76 27.86 1.11 -51.04
N ALA A 77 27.10 1.40 -52.09
CA ALA A 77 26.09 0.50 -52.61
C ALA A 77 26.78 -0.63 -53.38
N SER A 78 26.26 -1.85 -53.30
CA SER A 78 26.29 -2.79 -54.42
C SER A 78 24.94 -3.47 -54.52
N ALA A 79 24.34 -3.27 -55.68
CA ALA A 79 23.11 -3.85 -56.16
C ALA A 79 23.35 -5.22 -56.82
N GLY A 80 22.23 -5.91 -57.09
CA GLY A 80 22.09 -6.99 -58.06
C GLY A 80 21.55 -8.28 -57.42
N GLY A 81 20.41 -8.84 -57.80
CA GLY A 81 19.49 -8.55 -58.89
C GLY A 81 18.80 -9.85 -59.33
N GLY A 82 17.49 -9.76 -59.63
CA GLY A 82 16.70 -10.71 -60.44
C GLY A 82 16.29 -12.03 -59.77
N ASP A 83 15.19 -12.70 -60.12
CA ASP A 83 14.08 -12.40 -61.03
C ASP A 83 13.03 -13.52 -60.84
N GLY A 84 11.78 -13.27 -61.23
CA GLY A 84 10.88 -14.29 -61.79
C GLY A 84 10.11 -15.27 -60.89
N GLY A 85 8.78 -15.14 -60.91
CA GLY A 85 7.97 -16.24 -61.47
C GLY A 85 6.95 -16.98 -60.59
N SER A 86 5.68 -16.60 -60.81
CA SER A 86 4.51 -17.49 -61.03
C SER A 86 3.95 -18.40 -59.92
N ASN A 87 2.66 -18.11 -59.64
CA ASN A 87 1.62 -18.96 -59.04
C ASN A 87 1.41 -20.26 -59.84
N PRO A 88 0.82 -21.34 -59.27
CA PRO A 88 -0.64 -21.46 -59.39
C PRO A 88 -1.39 -22.16 -58.22
N ALA A 89 -2.65 -21.71 -58.05
CA ALA A 89 -3.92 -22.44 -57.84
C ALA A 89 -4.05 -23.72 -56.98
N GLY A 90 -5.12 -23.73 -56.17
CA GLY A 90 -5.89 -24.91 -55.73
C GLY A 90 -6.49 -24.75 -54.31
N THR A 91 -7.64 -24.10 -54.09
CA THR A 91 -9.07 -24.55 -54.14
C THR A 91 -9.57 -25.51 -53.05
N GLY A 92 -10.63 -25.05 -52.37
CA GLY A 92 -11.75 -25.84 -51.79
C GLY A 92 -11.51 -26.27 -50.33
N GLY A 93 -12.39 -26.12 -49.35
CA GLY A 93 -13.82 -25.81 -49.12
C GLY A 93 -14.05 -26.24 -47.65
N ALA A 94 -15.12 -26.01 -46.90
CA ALA A 94 -16.41 -25.35 -47.00
C ALA A 94 -16.99 -25.45 -45.57
N ASP A 95 -17.61 -24.39 -45.04
CA ASP A 95 -18.61 -24.52 -43.95
C ASP A 95 -19.86 -25.25 -44.49
N PRO A 96 -20.80 -25.74 -43.64
CA PRO A 96 -21.88 -24.84 -43.21
C PRO A 96 -22.50 -25.10 -41.82
N ALA A 97 -22.88 -23.99 -41.18
CA ALA A 97 -24.19 -23.66 -40.60
C ALA A 97 -24.76 -24.34 -39.33
N GLY A 98 -25.34 -23.47 -38.50
CA GLY A 98 -26.44 -23.76 -37.55
C GLY A 98 -26.47 -22.79 -36.36
N THR A 99 -27.05 -21.57 -36.48
CA THR A 99 -28.38 -21.16 -35.93
C THR A 99 -28.64 -21.70 -34.51
N GLY A 100 -28.94 -20.93 -33.44
CA GLY A 100 -29.67 -19.68 -33.27
C GLY A 100 -30.53 -19.87 -32.01
N GLY A 101 -30.65 -18.89 -31.11
CA GLY A 101 -31.50 -19.00 -29.93
C GLY A 101 -31.27 -17.90 -28.89
N SER A 102 -32.23 -17.00 -28.77
CA SER A 102 -32.36 -15.87 -27.85
C SER A 102 -33.04 -16.25 -26.52
N ASP A 103 -32.52 -15.72 -25.39
CA ASP A 103 -33.10 -15.23 -24.10
C ASP A 103 -34.35 -15.90 -23.45
N PRO A 104 -34.61 -15.80 -22.11
CA PRO A 104 -34.22 -14.70 -21.19
C PRO A 104 -33.88 -15.06 -19.70
N ALA A 105 -33.41 -14.03 -18.98
CA ALA A 105 -33.59 -13.71 -17.55
C ALA A 105 -33.26 -14.75 -16.44
N GLY A 106 -32.32 -14.37 -15.56
CA GLY A 106 -32.11 -15.02 -14.26
C GLY A 106 -31.30 -14.13 -13.31
N THR A 107 -31.99 -13.57 -12.32
CA THR A 107 -31.48 -12.80 -11.16
C THR A 107 -30.68 -13.65 -10.17
N GLY A 108 -29.65 -13.05 -9.56
CA GLY A 108 -29.19 -13.35 -8.20
C GLY A 108 -28.07 -14.39 -8.07
N GLY A 109 -27.03 -14.08 -7.30
CA GLY A 109 -26.02 -15.06 -6.90
C GLY A 109 -24.70 -14.48 -6.42
N THR A 110 -24.70 -14.00 -5.18
CA THR A 110 -23.52 -13.85 -4.31
C THR A 110 -22.72 -15.15 -4.20
N GLY A 111 -21.38 -15.06 -4.13
CA GLY A 111 -20.56 -16.06 -3.45
C GLY A 111 -19.29 -16.50 -4.18
N GLY A 112 -18.16 -16.46 -3.46
CA GLY A 112 -16.91 -17.04 -3.93
C GLY A 112 -15.78 -16.96 -2.90
N ALA A 113 -16.08 -17.20 -1.62
CA ALA A 113 -15.07 -17.35 -0.56
C ALA A 113 -14.28 -18.66 -0.78
N GLY A 114 -12.96 -18.53 -0.92
CA GLY A 114 -12.03 -19.66 -0.87
C GLY A 114 -11.74 -20.04 0.58
N THR A 115 -12.20 -21.21 1.00
CA THR A 115 -11.88 -21.78 2.31
C THR A 115 -10.68 -22.72 2.24
N GLY A 116 -9.69 -22.48 3.10
CA GLY A 116 -8.68 -23.44 3.55
C GLY A 116 -7.67 -22.72 4.45
N GLY A 117 -7.33 -23.15 5.67
CA GLY A 117 -7.82 -24.21 6.54
C GLY A 117 -7.17 -24.06 7.92
N GLY A 118 -7.93 -24.38 8.97
CA GLY A 118 -7.45 -24.97 10.24
C GLY A 118 -6.44 -24.20 11.11
N GLY A 119 -6.92 -23.24 11.91
CA GLY A 119 -6.24 -22.72 13.08
C GLY A 119 -7.17 -21.80 13.90
N ASP A 120 -7.67 -22.31 15.03
CA ASP A 120 -8.47 -21.66 16.08
C ASP A 120 -9.36 -20.44 15.70
N GLY A 121 -10.55 -20.74 15.18
CA GLY A 121 -11.81 -20.30 15.82
C GLY A 121 -12.24 -18.83 15.82
N GLY A 122 -11.61 -17.92 15.08
CA GLY A 122 -12.14 -16.56 14.84
C GLY A 122 -12.60 -16.39 13.39
N SER A 123 -13.91 -16.26 13.13
CA SER A 123 -14.39 -15.76 11.83
C SER A 123 -13.70 -14.42 11.54
N LEU A 124 -13.08 -14.25 10.37
CA LEU A 124 -12.55 -12.95 9.95
C LEU A 124 -13.63 -11.88 10.19
N PRO A 125 -13.28 -10.73 10.79
CA PRO A 125 -14.24 -9.66 10.96
C PRO A 125 -14.77 -9.23 9.59
N GLU A 126 -16.06 -8.87 9.54
CA GLU A 126 -16.76 -8.41 8.33
C GLU A 126 -16.04 -7.24 7.65
N SER A 127 -15.23 -6.48 8.42
CA SER A 127 -14.45 -5.34 7.95
C SER A 127 -13.23 -5.66 7.08
N GLY A 128 -12.74 -6.89 7.09
CA GLY A 128 -11.47 -7.26 6.45
C GLY A 128 -10.21 -6.67 7.10
N LEU A 129 -10.32 -5.98 8.24
CA LEU A 129 -9.16 -5.50 8.99
C LEU A 129 -8.47 -6.67 9.72
N PRO A 130 -7.12 -6.73 9.76
CA PRO A 130 -6.43 -7.73 10.55
C PRO A 130 -6.73 -7.55 12.05
N PRO A 131 -6.84 -8.63 12.84
CA PRO A 131 -7.03 -8.52 14.29
C PRO A 131 -6.01 -7.56 14.92
N ALA A 132 -6.46 -6.69 15.82
CA ALA A 132 -5.55 -5.77 16.50
C ALA A 132 -4.55 -6.56 17.36
N PRO A 133 -3.30 -6.08 17.50
CA PRO A 133 -2.36 -6.68 18.44
C PRO A 133 -2.84 -6.48 19.89
N GLY A 134 -2.48 -7.41 20.76
CA GLY A 134 -2.78 -7.32 22.19
C GLY A 134 -3.54 -8.54 22.73
N ALA A 135 -4.04 -8.42 23.95
CA ALA A 135 -4.77 -9.49 24.61
C ALA A 135 -6.15 -9.69 23.97
N GLY A 136 -6.53 -10.95 23.76
CA GLY A 136 -7.92 -11.31 23.53
C GLY A 136 -8.74 -11.28 24.83
N ASN A 137 -10.06 -11.41 24.70
CA ASN A 137 -11.02 -11.44 25.80
C ASN A 137 -11.07 -10.18 26.68
N VAL A 138 -10.80 -9.01 26.10
CA VAL A 138 -11.02 -7.73 26.74
C VAL A 138 -12.54 -7.56 27.00
N PRO A 139 -12.97 -7.39 28.27
CA PRO A 139 -14.39 -7.24 28.58
C PRO A 139 -14.93 -5.93 28.02
N LYS A 140 -16.19 -5.93 27.61
CA LYS A 140 -16.90 -4.70 27.22
C LYS A 140 -16.88 -3.70 28.39
N PRO A 141 -16.48 -2.43 28.17
CA PRO A 141 -16.47 -1.40 29.19
C PRO A 141 -17.87 -1.18 29.81
N ALA A 142 -17.92 -1.11 31.14
CA ALA A 142 -19.14 -0.91 31.93
C ALA A 142 -19.12 0.39 32.76
N GLY A 143 -18.23 1.34 32.39
CA GLY A 143 -18.12 2.64 33.05
C GLY A 143 -19.19 3.62 32.60
N ALA A 144 -19.00 4.91 32.92
CA ALA A 144 -19.87 5.97 32.45
C ALA A 144 -19.88 6.06 30.91
N VAL A 145 -21.05 6.36 30.35
CA VAL A 145 -21.26 6.55 28.91
C VAL A 145 -20.38 7.68 28.41
N GLY A 146 -19.56 7.41 27.39
CA GLY A 146 -18.67 8.41 26.81
C GLY A 146 -17.36 7.82 26.31
N GLY A 147 -16.32 8.66 26.28
CA GLY A 147 -14.96 8.25 25.92
C GLY A 147 -14.83 7.71 24.49
N PHE A 148 -15.75 8.09 23.59
CA PHE A 148 -15.68 7.71 22.18
C PHE A 148 -14.33 8.14 21.59
N LYS A 149 -13.57 7.17 21.09
CA LYS A 149 -12.27 7.41 20.49
C LYS A 149 -12.06 6.47 19.31
N VAL A 150 -11.81 7.03 18.13
CA VAL A 150 -11.25 6.27 17.01
C VAL A 150 -9.81 5.89 17.35
N ILE A 151 -9.50 4.61 17.22
CA ILE A 151 -8.17 4.06 17.50
C ILE A 151 -7.25 4.39 16.31
N ASP A 152 -6.02 4.82 16.57
CA ASP A 152 -5.08 5.03 15.48
C ASP A 152 -4.61 3.67 14.91
N TRP A 153 -4.41 3.61 13.60
CA TRP A 153 -3.87 2.43 12.89
C TRP A 153 -4.55 1.10 13.25
N ALA A 154 -5.87 1.12 13.46
CA ALA A 154 -6.64 -0.08 13.84
C ALA A 154 -6.12 -0.79 15.12
N GLY A 155 -5.43 -0.07 16.01
CA GLY A 155 -4.87 -0.61 17.25
C GLY A 155 -3.41 -1.07 17.15
N PHE A 156 -2.81 -1.01 15.96
CA PHE A 156 -1.38 -1.24 15.77
C PHE A 156 -0.55 -0.03 16.23
N THR A 157 0.74 -0.25 16.51
CA THR A 157 1.66 0.83 16.90
C THR A 157 1.85 1.83 15.75
N GLY A 158 1.89 1.32 14.52
CA GLY A 158 2.00 2.09 13.29
C GLY A 158 1.54 1.25 12.10
N ALA A 159 1.70 1.79 10.89
CA ALA A 159 1.36 1.08 9.66
C ALA A 159 2.49 1.14 8.63
N VAL A 160 2.49 0.19 7.69
CA VAL A 160 3.36 0.21 6.51
C VAL A 160 2.60 -0.27 5.29
N SER A 161 2.86 0.37 4.15
CA SER A 161 2.40 -0.10 2.84
C SER A 161 3.57 -0.19 1.87
N TYR A 162 3.72 -1.34 1.21
CA TYR A 162 4.70 -1.52 0.15
C TYR A 162 4.00 -1.44 -1.19
N SER A 163 4.48 -0.53 -2.04
CA SER A 163 3.95 -0.35 -3.38
C SER A 163 5.01 -0.50 -4.44
N PHE A 164 4.59 -1.03 -5.60
CA PHE A 164 5.42 -1.38 -6.72
C PHE A 164 5.01 -0.61 -7.98
N ASP A 165 5.97 0.04 -8.66
CA ASP A 165 5.71 0.91 -9.81
C ASP A 165 6.09 0.25 -11.15
N ASP A 166 5.72 0.86 -12.27
CA ASP A 166 6.18 0.53 -13.64
C ASP A 166 5.87 -0.86 -14.21
N SER A 167 5.15 -1.71 -13.46
CA SER A 167 4.91 -3.11 -13.85
C SER A 167 6.19 -3.85 -14.23
N ASN A 168 7.30 -3.63 -13.52
CA ASN A 168 8.61 -4.12 -13.97
C ASN A 168 8.68 -5.65 -14.05
N SER A 169 9.45 -6.17 -15.02
CA SER A 169 9.53 -7.62 -15.27
C SER A 169 10.08 -8.42 -14.09
N SER A 170 10.95 -7.81 -13.27
CA SER A 170 11.44 -8.43 -12.04
C SER A 170 10.35 -8.63 -10.97
N GLN A 171 9.29 -7.82 -10.98
CA GLN A 171 8.16 -8.03 -10.05
C GLN A 171 7.38 -9.28 -10.47
N ILE A 172 7.13 -9.40 -11.78
CA ILE A 172 6.41 -10.52 -12.39
C ILE A 172 7.17 -11.83 -12.15
N SER A 173 8.47 -11.87 -12.47
CA SER A 173 9.27 -13.09 -12.36
C SER A 173 9.45 -13.56 -10.91
N ASN A 174 9.31 -12.66 -9.94
CA ASN A 174 9.48 -12.95 -8.52
C ASN A 174 8.16 -12.91 -7.73
N TYR A 175 7.02 -12.85 -8.42
CA TYR A 175 5.73 -12.69 -7.78
C TYR A 175 5.42 -13.79 -6.75
N ASP A 176 5.79 -15.05 -7.03
CA ASP A 176 5.58 -16.14 -6.07
C ASP A 176 6.30 -15.91 -4.73
N ALA A 177 7.52 -15.36 -4.78
CA ALA A 177 8.27 -15.03 -3.57
C ALA A 177 7.66 -13.85 -2.81
N LEU A 178 7.14 -12.84 -3.54
CA LEU A 178 6.42 -11.72 -2.95
C LEU A 178 5.13 -12.19 -2.28
N ASN A 179 4.26 -12.88 -3.01
CA ASN A 179 3.00 -13.40 -2.49
C ASN A 179 3.21 -14.38 -1.32
N GLY A 180 4.29 -15.16 -1.35
CA GLY A 180 4.70 -16.04 -0.25
C GLY A 180 4.97 -15.32 1.08
N LEU A 181 5.11 -14.00 1.08
CA LEU A 181 5.17 -13.20 2.32
C LEU A 181 3.81 -13.11 3.03
N GLY A 182 2.70 -13.39 2.34
CA GLY A 182 1.35 -13.41 2.91
C GLY A 182 0.93 -12.05 3.49
N VAL A 183 1.31 -10.96 2.82
CA VAL A 183 0.89 -9.59 3.16
C VAL A 183 0.37 -8.88 1.91
N PRO A 184 -0.61 -7.96 2.04
CA PRO A 184 -1.09 -7.19 0.90
C PRO A 184 -0.04 -6.20 0.38
N PHE A 185 -0.01 -6.04 -0.94
CA PHE A 185 0.83 -5.08 -1.66
C PHE A 185 -0.04 -4.20 -2.56
N THR A 186 0.52 -3.09 -3.03
CA THR A 186 -0.08 -2.26 -4.08
C THR A 186 0.80 -2.27 -5.32
N PHE A 187 0.25 -2.64 -6.48
CA PHE A 187 0.95 -2.59 -7.76
C PHE A 187 0.36 -1.46 -8.62
N TYR A 188 1.11 -0.38 -8.78
CA TYR A 188 0.77 0.72 -9.69
C TYR A 188 1.21 0.34 -11.11
N LEU A 189 0.23 0.13 -11.99
CA LEU A 189 0.48 -0.39 -13.33
C LEU A 189 0.71 0.73 -14.34
N GLN A 190 1.85 0.68 -15.05
CA GLN A 190 2.06 1.46 -16.28
C GLN A 190 1.41 0.71 -17.44
N THR A 191 0.18 1.06 -17.76
CA THR A 191 -0.69 0.22 -18.61
C THR A 191 -0.33 0.18 -20.10
N GLY A 192 0.56 1.07 -20.55
CA GLY A 192 1.12 1.04 -21.90
C GLY A 192 2.29 0.07 -22.08
N LYS A 193 2.85 -0.48 -21.00
CA LYS A 193 3.91 -1.51 -21.06
C LYS A 193 3.31 -2.88 -21.36
N GLN A 194 4.03 -3.71 -22.11
CA GLN A 194 3.60 -5.07 -22.43
C GLN A 194 3.43 -5.92 -21.16
N GLU A 195 4.27 -5.67 -20.15
CA GLU A 195 4.26 -6.32 -18.85
C GLU A 195 2.92 -6.14 -18.10
N SER A 196 2.22 -5.02 -18.31
CA SER A 196 0.88 -4.79 -17.71
C SER A 196 -0.19 -5.77 -18.22
N ASN A 197 0.07 -6.47 -19.33
CA ASN A 197 -0.81 -7.51 -19.86
C ASN A 197 -0.56 -8.89 -19.25
N ASN A 198 0.47 -9.06 -18.42
CA ASN A 198 0.82 -10.34 -17.84
C ASN A 198 -0.28 -10.87 -16.91
N ALA A 199 -0.56 -12.17 -16.98
CA ALA A 199 -1.58 -12.84 -16.17
C ALA A 199 -1.30 -12.80 -14.67
N VAL A 200 -0.05 -12.52 -14.26
CA VAL A 200 0.32 -12.36 -12.85
C VAL A 200 -0.50 -11.28 -12.16
N TRP A 201 -0.94 -10.23 -12.87
CA TRP A 201 -1.74 -9.16 -12.26
C TRP A 201 -3.15 -9.62 -11.91
N THR A 202 -3.76 -10.46 -12.74
CA THR A 202 -5.03 -11.12 -12.38
C THR A 202 -4.86 -11.97 -11.14
N ARG A 203 -3.74 -12.70 -11.05
CA ARG A 203 -3.41 -13.49 -9.85
C ARG A 203 -3.17 -12.60 -8.62
N ALA A 204 -2.45 -11.49 -8.77
CA ALA A 204 -2.21 -10.52 -7.72
C ALA A 204 -3.51 -9.98 -7.12
N LEU A 205 -4.47 -9.64 -7.98
CA LEU A 205 -5.79 -9.21 -7.53
C LEU A 205 -6.52 -10.32 -6.76
N MET A 206 -6.51 -11.56 -7.28
CA MET A 206 -7.16 -12.70 -6.61
C MET A 206 -6.52 -13.06 -5.27
N ASP A 207 -5.20 -12.87 -5.15
CA ASP A 207 -4.43 -13.09 -3.92
C ASP A 207 -4.60 -11.92 -2.91
N GLY A 208 -5.41 -10.91 -3.23
CA GLY A 208 -5.78 -9.82 -2.33
C GLY A 208 -4.86 -8.60 -2.38
N HIS A 209 -4.04 -8.47 -3.42
CA HIS A 209 -3.25 -7.26 -3.66
C HIS A 209 -4.07 -6.17 -4.37
N GLU A 210 -3.69 -4.92 -4.16
CA GLU A 210 -4.25 -3.78 -4.87
C GLU A 210 -3.58 -3.63 -6.24
N LEU A 211 -4.39 -3.47 -7.30
CA LEU A 211 -3.92 -2.96 -8.60
C LEU A 211 -4.37 -1.52 -8.74
N ALA A 212 -3.44 -0.64 -9.09
CA ALA A 212 -3.65 0.80 -9.08
C ALA A 212 -3.03 1.50 -10.30
N ASN A 213 -3.30 2.80 -10.44
CA ASN A 213 -2.96 3.56 -11.64
C ASN A 213 -1.53 4.12 -11.58
N HIS A 214 -0.68 3.81 -12.57
CA HIS A 214 0.59 4.50 -12.82
C HIS A 214 0.65 5.14 -14.20
N THR A 215 -0.50 5.61 -14.66
CA THR A 215 -0.75 6.18 -16.00
C THR A 215 -0.52 5.17 -17.12
N GLN A 216 -0.78 5.56 -18.35
CA GLN A 216 -0.61 4.66 -19.49
C GLN A 216 0.83 4.72 -19.97
N SER A 217 1.37 5.91 -20.15
CA SER A 217 2.67 6.10 -20.79
C SER A 217 3.78 6.54 -19.85
N HIS A 218 3.49 6.77 -18.56
CA HIS A 218 4.48 7.25 -17.57
C HIS A 218 5.14 8.56 -18.03
N ARG A 219 4.31 9.51 -18.47
CA ARG A 219 4.79 10.83 -18.89
C ARG A 219 4.92 11.77 -17.71
N ASP A 220 5.80 12.75 -17.81
CA ASP A 220 5.90 13.84 -16.83
C ASP A 220 4.83 14.92 -17.00
N ASN A 221 4.07 14.84 -18.09
CA ASN A 221 2.96 15.72 -18.41
C ASN A 221 1.70 14.90 -18.69
N ASP A 222 0.58 15.35 -18.14
CA ASP A 222 -0.74 14.81 -18.43
C ASP A 222 -1.76 15.94 -18.29
N ASP A 223 -2.82 15.89 -19.10
CA ASP A 223 -4.03 16.70 -18.93
C ASP A 223 -5.17 15.92 -18.26
N GLY A 224 -4.89 14.65 -17.93
CA GLY A 224 -5.79 13.66 -17.35
C GLY A 224 -6.12 12.53 -18.32
N SER A 225 -5.88 12.70 -19.63
CA SER A 225 -6.21 11.68 -20.63
C SER A 225 -5.36 10.41 -20.50
N ASP A 226 -4.07 10.53 -20.16
CA ASP A 226 -3.19 9.37 -19.96
C ASP A 226 -3.56 8.60 -18.69
N THR A 227 -3.87 9.34 -17.62
CA THR A 227 -4.44 8.79 -16.38
C THR A 227 -5.77 8.08 -16.62
N ASP A 228 -6.68 8.67 -17.41
CA ASP A 228 -7.99 8.10 -17.71
C ASP A 228 -7.88 6.83 -18.56
N ALA A 229 -6.97 6.81 -19.53
CA ALA A 229 -6.70 5.65 -20.36
C ALA A 229 -6.20 4.46 -19.52
N ALA A 230 -5.30 4.69 -18.57
CA ALA A 230 -4.84 3.65 -17.64
C ALA A 230 -5.95 3.16 -16.71
N THR A 231 -6.77 4.06 -16.19
CA THR A 231 -7.93 3.69 -15.37
C THR A 231 -8.91 2.83 -16.16
N LYS A 232 -9.15 3.18 -17.43
CA LYS A 232 -9.98 2.40 -18.34
C LYS A 232 -9.39 1.00 -18.59
N PHE A 233 -8.09 0.90 -18.87
CA PHE A 233 -7.42 -0.38 -19.03
C PHE A 233 -7.60 -1.29 -17.81
N ILE A 234 -7.35 -0.77 -16.61
CA ILE A 234 -7.44 -1.55 -15.36
C ILE A 234 -8.89 -2.01 -15.13
N ARG A 235 -9.87 -1.12 -15.32
CA ARG A 235 -11.31 -1.44 -15.23
C ARG A 235 -11.72 -2.53 -16.22
N ASP A 236 -11.41 -2.36 -17.50
CA ASP A 236 -11.83 -3.28 -18.55
C ASP A 236 -11.17 -4.66 -18.39
N LYS A 237 -9.89 -4.69 -17.99
CA LYS A 237 -9.11 -5.93 -17.91
C LYS A 237 -9.37 -6.71 -16.64
N PHE A 238 -9.55 -6.03 -15.51
CA PHE A 238 -9.62 -6.68 -14.19
C PHE A 238 -10.98 -6.57 -13.51
N GLY A 239 -11.90 -5.75 -14.03
CA GLY A 239 -13.26 -5.60 -13.48
C GLY A 239 -13.30 -4.92 -12.11
N ILE A 240 -12.33 -4.06 -11.80
CA ILE A 240 -12.21 -3.37 -10.51
C ILE A 240 -12.32 -1.86 -10.67
N GLU A 241 -12.83 -1.18 -9.63
CA GLU A 241 -12.65 0.27 -9.49
C GLU A 241 -11.25 0.60 -8.98
N VAL A 242 -10.70 1.73 -9.44
CA VAL A 242 -9.34 2.17 -9.09
C VAL A 242 -9.42 3.36 -8.15
N TYR A 243 -8.87 3.19 -6.94
CA TYR A 243 -8.99 4.19 -5.86
C TYR A 243 -7.72 5.00 -5.62
N THR A 244 -6.57 4.50 -6.07
CA THR A 244 -5.28 5.13 -5.83
C THR A 244 -4.49 5.25 -7.13
N MET A 245 -3.60 6.25 -7.16
CA MET A 245 -2.59 6.38 -8.18
C MET A 245 -1.23 6.69 -7.57
N ALA A 246 -0.16 6.41 -8.31
CA ALA A 246 1.16 6.96 -8.06
C ALA A 246 1.51 7.90 -9.22
N ALA A 247 1.95 9.12 -8.90
CA ALA A 247 2.36 10.08 -9.92
C ALA A 247 3.67 9.64 -10.57
N PRO A 248 3.74 9.45 -11.90
CA PRO A 248 4.99 9.28 -12.62
C PRO A 248 6.04 10.31 -12.17
N ASN A 249 7.23 9.82 -11.82
CA ASN A 249 8.36 10.62 -11.32
C ASN A 249 8.03 11.53 -10.11
N GLY A 250 6.91 11.29 -9.42
CA GLY A 250 6.41 12.18 -8.36
C GLY A 250 5.97 13.56 -8.86
N SER A 251 5.65 13.70 -10.15
CA SER A 251 5.32 14.98 -10.78
C SER A 251 4.06 15.60 -10.18
N SER A 252 4.13 16.90 -9.86
CA SER A 252 3.01 17.67 -9.28
C SER A 252 1.88 17.94 -10.27
N VAL A 253 2.10 17.71 -11.58
CA VAL A 253 1.03 17.81 -12.60
C VAL A 253 -0.16 16.91 -12.25
N TYR A 254 0.12 15.77 -11.61
CA TYR A 254 -0.88 14.78 -11.24
C TYR A 254 -1.69 15.15 -9.99
N THR A 255 -1.27 16.12 -9.19
CA THR A 255 -1.97 16.46 -7.94
C THR A 255 -3.41 16.91 -8.20
N ASN A 256 -3.65 17.78 -9.18
CA ASN A 256 -5.01 18.22 -9.51
C ASN A 256 -5.79 17.20 -10.34
N ILE A 257 -5.09 16.43 -11.18
CA ILE A 257 -5.69 15.33 -11.95
C ILE A 257 -6.24 14.26 -10.99
N ALA A 258 -5.48 13.93 -9.95
CA ALA A 258 -5.84 12.94 -8.95
C ALA A 258 -7.03 13.35 -8.09
N LYS A 259 -7.11 14.62 -7.69
CA LYS A 259 -8.19 15.16 -6.84
C LYS A 259 -9.60 14.89 -7.39
N THR A 260 -9.73 14.76 -8.71
CA THR A 260 -11.02 14.53 -9.37
C THR A 260 -11.25 13.07 -9.78
N ARG A 261 -10.33 12.16 -9.42
CA ARG A 261 -10.33 10.76 -9.91
C ARG A 261 -10.12 9.72 -8.82
N PHE A 262 -9.29 10.02 -7.83
CA PHE A 262 -8.80 9.04 -6.86
C PHE A 262 -8.97 9.53 -5.43
N MET A 263 -8.91 8.59 -4.49
CA MET A 263 -8.82 8.87 -3.06
C MET A 263 -7.42 9.38 -2.68
N ILE A 264 -6.38 8.77 -3.26
CA ILE A 264 -4.97 9.03 -2.95
C ILE A 264 -4.15 9.13 -4.23
N ASN A 265 -3.22 10.10 -4.26
CA ASN A 265 -2.08 10.12 -5.16
C ASN A 265 -0.79 10.06 -4.36
N ARG A 266 -0.04 8.96 -4.53
CA ARG A 266 1.23 8.74 -3.87
C ARG A 266 2.35 9.48 -4.60
N GLY A 267 3.08 10.30 -3.85
CA GLY A 267 4.27 11.03 -4.28
C GLY A 267 5.58 10.32 -3.86
N VAL A 268 6.69 11.05 -3.86
CA VAL A 268 8.05 10.48 -3.68
C VAL A 268 8.89 11.19 -2.60
N SER A 269 8.26 11.60 -1.51
CA SER A 269 8.95 12.25 -0.38
C SER A 269 9.15 11.32 0.82
N ASN A 270 10.33 11.35 1.45
CA ASN A 270 10.62 10.55 2.64
C ASN A 270 10.06 11.19 3.92
N ALA A 271 8.77 10.97 4.23
CA ALA A 271 8.17 11.38 5.50
C ALA A 271 7.22 10.33 6.07
N VAL A 272 7.13 10.27 7.41
CA VAL A 272 6.15 9.44 8.13
C VAL A 272 4.83 10.20 8.24
N ILE A 273 3.72 9.52 7.99
CA ILE A 273 2.37 10.08 8.03
C ILE A 273 1.77 9.86 9.42
N ALA A 274 1.34 10.93 10.08
CA ALA A 274 0.66 10.84 11.38
C ALA A 274 -0.85 10.50 11.20
N PRO A 275 -1.46 9.76 12.14
CA PRO A 275 -2.81 9.19 11.98
C PRO A 275 -3.91 10.26 11.79
N ARG A 276 -3.81 11.40 12.48
CA ARG A 276 -4.68 12.58 12.24
C ARG A 276 -3.90 13.77 11.69
N GLY A 277 -2.78 13.51 11.03
CA GLY A 277 -1.88 14.55 10.52
C GLY A 277 -2.39 15.26 9.27
N ASN A 278 -1.61 16.26 8.84
CA ASN A 278 -1.93 17.17 7.74
C ASN A 278 -1.21 16.81 6.42
N ALA A 279 -0.69 15.58 6.29
CA ALA A 279 -0.18 15.13 4.99
C ALA A 279 -1.28 15.28 3.92
N ASP A 280 -0.90 15.77 2.74
CA ASP A 280 -1.81 15.89 1.60
C ASP A 280 -2.01 14.51 0.96
N PRO A 281 -3.25 13.97 0.88
CA PRO A 281 -3.51 12.68 0.25
C PRO A 281 -3.15 12.65 -1.24
N PHE A 282 -2.98 13.81 -1.88
CA PHE A 282 -2.65 13.93 -3.31
C PHE A 282 -1.18 14.21 -3.61
N THR A 283 -0.35 14.21 -2.56
CA THR A 283 1.13 14.12 -2.63
C THR A 283 1.63 13.24 -1.48
N LEU A 284 1.00 12.07 -1.30
CA LEU A 284 1.22 11.23 -0.13
C LEU A 284 2.71 10.82 -0.05
N PRO A 285 3.40 11.07 1.07
CA PRO A 285 4.82 10.74 1.20
C PRO A 285 5.13 9.26 1.00
N SER A 286 6.23 8.97 0.31
CA SER A 286 6.76 7.63 0.08
C SER A 286 8.27 7.60 0.02
N TYR A 287 8.84 6.59 0.68
CA TYR A 287 10.26 6.33 0.67
C TYR A 287 10.64 5.47 -0.53
N ILE A 288 11.62 5.93 -1.32
CA ILE A 288 12.24 5.14 -2.38
C ILE A 288 13.53 4.52 -1.80
N PRO A 289 13.64 3.19 -1.68
CA PRO A 289 14.90 2.56 -1.34
C PRO A 289 15.99 2.93 -2.36
N PRO A 290 17.22 3.24 -1.92
CA PRO A 290 18.32 3.49 -2.85
C PRO A 290 18.67 2.21 -3.63
N ALA A 291 19.35 2.39 -4.77
CA ALA A 291 19.88 1.26 -5.54
C ALA A 291 20.72 0.34 -4.64
N ASN A 292 20.54 -0.97 -4.79
CA ASN A 292 21.19 -2.00 -3.98
C ASN A 292 20.90 -1.92 -2.46
N ALA A 293 19.77 -1.33 -2.04
CA ALA A 293 19.37 -1.29 -0.64
C ALA A 293 19.40 -2.67 0.03
N SER A 294 19.95 -2.70 1.26
CA SER A 294 19.88 -3.85 2.15
C SER A 294 18.55 -3.85 2.93
N ALA A 295 18.20 -4.99 3.54
CA ALA A 295 17.09 -5.07 4.48
C ALA A 295 17.23 -4.04 5.62
N SER A 296 18.45 -3.86 6.15
CA SER A 296 18.71 -2.93 7.25
C SER A 296 18.41 -1.47 6.94
N VAL A 297 18.58 -1.04 5.67
CA VAL A 297 18.22 0.31 5.24
C VAL A 297 16.70 0.51 5.29
N MET A 298 15.93 -0.50 4.88
CA MET A 298 14.46 -0.45 4.95
C MET A 298 13.95 -0.62 6.39
N ASP A 299 14.62 -1.43 7.22
CA ASP A 299 14.29 -1.62 8.64
C ASP A 299 14.37 -0.32 9.44
N ALA A 300 15.30 0.56 9.09
CA ALA A 300 15.43 1.88 9.72
C ALA A 300 14.17 2.73 9.52
N GLU A 301 13.53 2.62 8.35
CA GLU A 301 12.29 3.34 8.04
C GLU A 301 11.10 2.81 8.84
N ILE A 302 11.03 1.49 9.08
CA ILE A 302 10.04 0.88 9.98
C ILE A 302 10.28 1.30 11.42
N THR A 303 11.54 1.33 11.86
CA THR A 303 11.90 1.80 13.21
C THR A 303 11.44 3.24 13.41
N SER A 304 11.68 4.11 12.44
CA SER A 304 11.23 5.52 12.46
C SER A 304 9.70 5.63 12.52
N ALA A 305 8.99 4.89 11.67
CA ALA A 305 7.53 4.91 11.62
C ALA A 305 6.90 4.43 12.93
N ARG A 306 7.43 3.34 13.49
CA ARG A 306 6.97 2.75 14.74
C ARG A 306 7.23 3.67 15.93
N ALA A 307 8.40 4.31 15.99
CA ALA A 307 8.72 5.31 17.01
C ALA A 307 7.79 6.53 16.92
N ALA A 308 7.48 6.99 15.71
CA ALA A 308 6.55 8.09 15.47
C ALA A 308 5.06 7.70 15.60
N LYS A 309 4.76 6.41 15.81
CA LYS A 309 3.40 5.85 15.75
C LYS A 309 2.65 6.28 14.49
N GLY A 310 3.32 6.16 13.36
CA GLY A 310 2.85 6.65 12.07
C GLY A 310 2.84 5.60 10.98
N TRP A 311 2.48 6.04 9.77
CA TRP A 311 2.44 5.24 8.57
C TRP A 311 3.62 5.56 7.65
N ARG A 312 4.30 4.50 7.21
CA ARG A 312 5.37 4.55 6.21
C ARG A 312 4.91 3.91 4.91
N THR A 313 5.07 4.59 3.79
CA THR A 313 4.89 3.97 2.47
C THR A 313 6.24 3.77 1.77
N PHE A 314 6.37 2.67 1.03
CA PHE A 314 7.52 2.38 0.18
C PHE A 314 7.11 2.44 -1.28
N CYS A 315 7.98 3.05 -2.09
CA CYS A 315 7.95 3.06 -3.55
C CYS A 315 9.09 2.18 -4.06
N ILE A 316 8.74 1.02 -4.63
CA ILE A 316 9.69 0.02 -5.11
C ILE A 316 9.49 -0.15 -6.63
N HIS A 317 10.50 0.09 -7.45
CA HIS A 317 10.34 -0.13 -8.89
C HIS A 317 10.66 -1.59 -9.23
N GLY A 318 11.75 -2.17 -8.72
CA GLY A 318 12.01 -3.57 -8.99
C GLY A 318 13.27 -4.11 -8.37
N PHE A 319 13.68 -5.26 -8.86
CA PHE A 319 14.78 -6.04 -8.30
C PHE A 319 15.89 -6.26 -9.34
N SER A 320 17.10 -6.46 -8.84
CA SER A 320 18.24 -6.85 -9.67
C SER A 320 17.91 -8.10 -10.49
N GLY A 321 18.27 -8.10 -11.78
CA GLY A 321 18.03 -9.23 -12.69
C GLY A 321 16.78 -9.11 -13.57
N GLY A 322 15.99 -8.03 -13.44
CA GLY A 322 14.93 -7.69 -14.40
C GLY A 322 15.47 -7.34 -15.80
N SER A 323 14.64 -7.55 -16.82
CA SER A 323 14.98 -7.30 -18.23
C SER A 323 14.74 -5.86 -18.69
N ASP A 324 14.08 -5.04 -17.87
CA ASP A 324 13.56 -3.73 -18.24
C ASP A 324 14.13 -2.56 -17.43
N GLY A 325 15.20 -2.82 -16.66
CA GLY A 325 16.02 -1.77 -16.05
C GLY A 325 15.33 -0.96 -14.95
N ALA A 326 14.61 -1.62 -14.05
CA ALA A 326 13.90 -0.99 -12.93
C ALA A 326 14.74 0.06 -12.19
N TYR A 327 14.16 1.24 -11.93
CA TYR A 327 14.84 2.35 -11.26
C TYR A 327 15.20 1.99 -9.80
N ASN A 328 16.43 2.30 -9.39
CA ASN A 328 16.95 1.94 -8.05
C ASN A 328 16.75 0.46 -7.67
N ALA A 329 16.90 -0.44 -8.63
CA ALA A 329 16.79 -1.87 -8.38
C ALA A 329 17.71 -2.34 -7.23
N PHE A 330 17.22 -3.28 -6.43
CA PHE A 330 17.95 -3.87 -5.31
C PHE A 330 17.68 -5.39 -5.20
N PRO A 331 18.46 -6.15 -4.41
CA PRO A 331 18.26 -7.60 -4.31
C PRO A 331 16.88 -7.96 -3.74
N LEU A 332 16.16 -8.88 -4.39
CA LEU A 332 14.86 -9.38 -3.90
C LEU A 332 14.95 -9.84 -2.44
N GLN A 333 16.02 -10.55 -2.08
CA GLN A 333 16.20 -11.08 -0.73
C GLN A 333 16.19 -9.98 0.35
N SER A 334 16.70 -8.78 0.05
CA SER A 334 16.61 -7.64 0.96
C SER A 334 15.16 -7.30 1.32
N LEU A 335 14.24 -7.34 0.34
CA LEU A 335 12.82 -7.08 0.61
C LEU A 335 12.20 -8.22 1.41
N LEU A 336 12.48 -9.47 1.04
CA LEU A 336 11.88 -10.63 1.69
C LEU A 336 12.25 -10.67 3.18
N ASP A 337 13.53 -10.44 3.50
CA ASP A 337 14.02 -10.42 4.88
C ASP A 337 13.43 -9.25 5.66
N HIS A 338 13.35 -8.08 5.03
CA HIS A 338 12.75 -6.88 5.62
C HIS A 338 11.27 -7.06 5.97
N VAL A 339 10.45 -7.56 5.03
CA VAL A 339 9.01 -7.74 5.25
C VAL A 339 8.77 -8.81 6.32
N LYS A 340 9.52 -9.93 6.29
CA LYS A 340 9.46 -10.95 7.36
C LYS A 340 9.75 -10.35 8.73
N LYS A 341 10.85 -9.61 8.86
CA LYS A 341 11.20 -8.92 10.10
C LYS A 341 10.11 -7.96 10.55
N THR A 342 9.50 -7.23 9.62
CA THR A 342 8.40 -6.30 9.94
C THR A 342 7.16 -7.03 10.45
N LYS A 343 6.82 -8.20 9.88
CA LYS A 343 5.76 -9.07 10.39
C LYS A 343 6.07 -9.59 11.79
N ASP A 344 7.31 -10.00 12.03
CA ASP A 344 7.76 -10.57 13.31
C ASP A 344 7.69 -9.55 14.47
N LEU A 345 7.60 -8.25 14.18
CA LEU A 345 7.31 -7.23 15.20
C LEU A 345 5.93 -7.43 15.84
N GLY A 346 4.98 -7.99 15.10
CA GLY A 346 3.62 -8.30 15.57
C GLY A 346 2.71 -7.10 15.83
N ASP A 347 3.19 -5.87 15.65
CA ASP A 347 2.45 -4.65 16.01
C ASP A 347 2.51 -3.54 14.94
N MET A 348 2.97 -3.86 13.73
CA MET A 348 2.88 -3.01 12.55
C MET A 348 1.75 -3.51 11.65
N TRP A 349 0.83 -2.61 11.28
CA TRP A 349 -0.20 -2.95 10.30
C TRP A 349 0.39 -2.91 8.88
N ILE A 350 0.58 -4.09 8.28
CA ILE A 350 1.07 -4.23 6.90
C ILE A 350 -0.12 -4.41 5.97
N ASP A 351 -0.36 -3.47 5.06
CA ASP A 351 -1.49 -3.53 4.13
C ASP A 351 -1.28 -2.62 2.91
N SER A 352 -2.17 -2.76 1.92
CA SER A 352 -2.23 -1.94 0.71
C SER A 352 -2.47 -0.46 1.01
N ILE A 353 -2.06 0.40 0.07
CA ILE A 353 -2.26 1.86 0.16
C ILE A 353 -3.76 2.19 0.28
N VAL A 354 -4.63 1.52 -0.47
CA VAL A 354 -6.09 1.75 -0.37
C VAL A 354 -6.63 1.42 1.02
N ASN A 355 -6.17 0.37 1.68
CA ASN A 355 -6.70 -0.04 2.99
C ASN A 355 -6.21 0.88 4.11
N VAL A 356 -4.90 1.11 4.23
CA VAL A 356 -4.36 2.01 5.26
C VAL A 356 -4.80 3.45 5.00
N GLY A 357 -4.80 3.87 3.73
CA GLY A 357 -5.23 5.19 3.30
C GLY A 357 -6.70 5.49 3.58
N ALA A 358 -7.59 4.53 3.32
CA ALA A 358 -9.01 4.68 3.64
C ALA A 358 -9.24 4.77 5.15
N TYR A 359 -8.53 3.99 5.95
CA TYR A 359 -8.60 4.11 7.41
C TYR A 359 -8.12 5.49 7.88
N TRP A 360 -6.97 5.94 7.39
CA TRP A 360 -6.38 7.24 7.71
C TRP A 360 -7.31 8.42 7.37
N LEU A 361 -7.93 8.40 6.19
CA LEU A 361 -8.89 9.45 5.81
C LEU A 361 -10.24 9.29 6.54
N GLY A 362 -10.69 8.06 6.75
CA GLY A 362 -11.91 7.74 7.48
C GLY A 362 -11.85 8.19 8.94
N GLN A 363 -10.74 7.94 9.63
CA GLN A 363 -10.55 8.42 11.00
C GLN A 363 -10.60 9.96 11.05
N LYS A 364 -10.01 10.65 10.06
CA LYS A 364 -10.03 12.12 9.98
C LYS A 364 -11.44 12.67 9.70
N ALA A 365 -12.25 11.95 8.93
CA ALA A 365 -13.61 12.34 8.61
C ALA A 365 -14.54 12.32 9.84
N ILE A 366 -14.30 11.42 10.79
CA ILE A 366 -15.08 11.36 12.04
C ILE A 366 -14.67 12.53 12.95
N PRO A 367 -15.63 13.40 13.35
CA PRO A 367 -15.33 14.53 14.23
C PRO A 367 -14.95 14.04 15.63
N VAL A 368 -14.15 14.83 16.34
CA VAL A 368 -13.77 14.51 17.72
C VAL A 368 -14.99 14.59 18.65
N ASN A 369 -15.85 15.58 18.42
CA ASN A 369 -17.04 15.83 19.23
C ASN A 369 -18.29 15.34 18.50
N GLY A 370 -19.17 14.64 19.21
CA GLY A 370 -20.49 14.26 18.72
C GLY A 370 -21.54 15.32 19.08
N THR A 371 -22.73 15.18 18.50
CA THR A 371 -23.91 15.98 18.83
C THR A 371 -24.77 15.22 19.82
N ALA A 372 -25.07 15.84 20.96
CA ALA A 372 -25.96 15.25 21.97
C ALA A 372 -27.44 15.41 21.60
N SER A 373 -28.24 14.38 21.84
CA SER A 373 -29.70 14.41 21.73
C SER A 373 -30.30 13.56 22.84
N GLY A 374 -30.82 14.22 23.88
CA GLY A 374 -31.23 13.52 25.11
C GLY A 374 -30.02 12.85 25.78
N SER A 375 -30.11 11.54 26.00
CA SER A 375 -29.02 10.73 26.56
C SER A 375 -28.05 10.18 25.52
N ASP A 376 -28.35 10.33 24.23
CA ASP A 376 -27.54 9.81 23.14
C ASP A 376 -26.52 10.85 22.67
N THR A 377 -25.38 10.38 22.17
CA THR A 377 -24.41 11.21 21.43
C THR A 377 -24.16 10.60 20.06
N THR A 378 -24.29 11.38 19.00
CA THR A 378 -24.13 10.92 17.61
C THR A 378 -22.97 11.64 16.93
N TRP A 379 -22.09 10.87 16.28
CA TRP A 379 -21.06 11.39 15.37
C TRP A 379 -21.55 11.15 13.95
N THR A 380 -21.56 12.21 13.14
CA THR A 380 -21.92 12.17 11.71
C THR A 380 -20.74 12.68 10.91
N TRP A 381 -20.45 12.07 9.76
CA TRP A 381 -19.32 12.46 8.91
C TRP A 381 -19.69 12.47 7.42
N THR A 382 -18.82 13.11 6.64
CA THR A 382 -18.80 13.02 5.18
C THR A 382 -17.47 12.42 4.77
N LEU A 383 -17.51 11.39 3.93
CA LEU A 383 -16.31 10.77 3.39
C LEU A 383 -15.75 11.63 2.24
N PRO A 384 -14.42 11.65 2.03
CA PRO A 384 -13.82 12.28 0.87
C PRO A 384 -14.41 11.76 -0.45
N ALA A 385 -14.23 12.52 -1.53
CA ALA A 385 -14.55 12.04 -2.87
C ALA A 385 -13.73 10.77 -3.20
N HIS A 386 -14.29 9.90 -4.03
CA HIS A 386 -13.65 8.64 -4.47
C HIS A 386 -13.25 7.69 -3.34
N PHE A 387 -13.90 7.78 -2.17
CA PHE A 387 -13.64 6.90 -1.05
C PHE A 387 -14.14 5.47 -1.35
N PRO A 388 -13.34 4.42 -1.12
CA PRO A 388 -13.76 3.04 -1.40
C PRO A 388 -14.85 2.58 -0.42
N PRO A 389 -15.85 1.81 -0.88
CA PRO A 389 -16.89 1.26 -0.02
C PRO A 389 -16.33 0.15 0.89
N GLY A 390 -17.13 -0.24 1.87
CA GLY A 390 -16.86 -1.39 2.75
C GLY A 390 -15.69 -1.17 3.70
N LYS A 391 -15.34 0.08 4.00
CA LYS A 391 -14.24 0.40 4.93
C LYS A 391 -14.75 0.72 6.32
N TYR A 392 -13.91 0.43 7.30
CA TYR A 392 -14.23 0.52 8.71
C TYR A 392 -13.14 1.27 9.46
N VAL A 393 -13.51 1.80 10.64
CA VAL A 393 -12.56 2.20 11.67
C VAL A 393 -12.82 1.41 12.95
N ARG A 394 -11.85 1.41 13.87
CA ARG A 394 -12.01 0.83 15.21
C ARG A 394 -12.22 1.93 16.23
N VAL A 395 -13.14 1.69 17.16
CA VAL A 395 -13.54 2.67 18.18
C VAL A 395 -13.55 2.04 19.56
N THR A 396 -13.11 2.79 20.57
CA THR A 396 -13.35 2.48 21.99
C THR A 396 -14.32 3.48 22.62
N VAL A 397 -14.93 3.06 23.74
CA VAL A 397 -15.80 3.87 24.61
C VAL A 397 -15.50 3.52 26.07
N THR A 398 -15.88 4.36 27.02
CA THR A 398 -15.78 4.06 28.47
C THR A 398 -16.98 3.30 29.03
N GLY A 399 -18.10 3.31 28.29
CA GLY A 399 -19.35 2.65 28.65
C GLY A 399 -20.45 2.94 27.63
N GLY A 400 -21.58 2.24 27.74
CA GLY A 400 -22.72 2.36 26.83
C GLY A 400 -22.70 1.36 25.66
N THR A 401 -23.50 1.63 24.64
CA THR A 401 -23.64 0.79 23.45
C THR A 401 -23.59 1.64 22.18
N LEU A 402 -22.63 1.35 21.30
CA LEU A 402 -22.59 1.95 19.96
C LEU A 402 -23.61 1.30 19.04
N LYS A 403 -24.24 2.12 18.20
CA LYS A 403 -25.24 1.72 17.20
C LYS A 403 -24.96 2.38 15.85
N GLN A 404 -25.20 1.65 14.77
CA GLN A 404 -25.29 2.20 13.41
C GLN A 404 -26.61 1.78 12.79
N ASN A 405 -27.28 2.72 12.10
CA ASN A 405 -28.59 2.48 11.50
C ASN A 405 -29.63 1.90 12.48
N GLY A 406 -29.56 2.32 13.76
CA GLY A 406 -30.42 1.84 14.84
C GLY A 406 -30.04 0.48 15.43
N ALA A 407 -29.13 -0.28 14.82
CA ALA A 407 -28.69 -1.59 15.30
C ALA A 407 -27.45 -1.49 16.21
N PRO A 408 -27.41 -2.19 17.36
CA PRO A 408 -26.21 -2.28 18.20
C PRO A 408 -25.03 -2.91 17.46
N LEU A 409 -23.85 -2.31 17.61
CA LEU A 409 -22.60 -2.88 17.12
C LEU A 409 -22.10 -3.97 18.06
N LYS A 410 -21.51 -5.02 17.48
CA LYS A 410 -20.90 -6.12 18.23
C LYS A 410 -19.58 -5.65 18.85
N TRP A 411 -19.36 -6.01 20.12
CA TRP A 411 -18.09 -5.83 20.79
C TRP A 411 -17.09 -6.89 20.29
N ASP A 412 -15.89 -6.44 19.89
CA ASP A 412 -14.77 -7.32 19.57
C ASP A 412 -13.98 -7.64 20.85
N PRO A 413 -13.68 -8.93 21.14
CA PRO A 413 -12.91 -9.33 22.31
C PRO A 413 -11.47 -8.79 22.34
N HIS A 414 -10.97 -8.12 21.30
CA HIS A 414 -9.70 -7.39 21.32
C HIS A 414 -9.84 -5.94 21.82
N GLY A 415 -11.04 -5.53 22.26
CA GLY A 415 -11.19 -4.27 23.00
C GLY A 415 -11.78 -3.10 22.21
N TYR A 416 -12.52 -3.36 21.13
CA TYR A 416 -13.05 -2.30 20.27
C TYR A 416 -14.41 -2.65 19.65
N TYR A 417 -15.02 -1.65 19.03
CA TYR A 417 -16.09 -1.78 18.05
C TYR A 417 -15.55 -1.49 16.66
N GLU A 418 -16.02 -2.22 15.66
CA GLU A 418 -15.82 -1.85 14.27
C GLU A 418 -17.00 -1.01 13.78
N VAL A 419 -16.69 0.16 13.24
CA VAL A 419 -17.67 1.16 12.77
C VAL A 419 -17.53 1.27 11.26
N ALA A 420 -18.60 0.91 10.54
CA ALA A 420 -18.65 1.01 9.09
C ALA A 420 -18.68 2.49 8.67
N LEU A 421 -17.77 2.90 7.79
CA LEU A 421 -17.69 4.27 7.31
C LEU A 421 -18.84 4.63 6.36
N ASP A 422 -19.39 3.66 5.63
CA ASP A 422 -20.50 3.85 4.70
C ASP A 422 -21.82 4.26 5.37
N ALA A 423 -21.99 3.90 6.64
CA ALA A 423 -23.17 4.29 7.42
C ALA A 423 -23.20 5.79 7.76
N LYS A 424 -22.07 6.49 7.63
CA LYS A 424 -21.92 7.97 7.79
C LYS A 424 -22.33 8.52 9.16
N SER A 425 -22.72 7.67 10.09
CA SER A 425 -23.03 8.02 11.46
C SER A 425 -22.81 6.84 12.41
N VAL A 426 -22.56 7.14 13.68
CA VAL A 426 -22.58 6.20 14.80
C VAL A 426 -23.13 6.91 16.02
N THR A 427 -23.97 6.23 16.79
CA THR A 427 -24.60 6.77 18.00
C THR A 427 -24.17 5.96 19.21
N LEU A 428 -23.74 6.64 20.27
CA LEU A 428 -23.53 6.06 21.59
C LEU A 428 -24.76 6.32 22.45
N SER A 429 -25.39 5.22 22.89
CA SER A 429 -26.48 5.25 23.87
C SER A 429 -26.00 4.70 25.23
N PRO A 430 -26.68 5.05 26.33
CA PRO A 430 -26.49 4.40 27.62
C PRO A 430 -26.64 2.87 27.61
#